data_AF-A0A6B2UPB5-F1
#
_entry.id   AF-A0A6B2UPB5-F1
#
_cell.length_a   1.000
_cell.length_b   1.000
_cell.length_c   1.000
_cell.angle_alpha   90.00
_cell.angle_beta   90.00
_cell.angle_gamma   90.00
#
_symmetry.space_group_name_H-M   'P 1'
#
loop_
_entity.id
_entity.type
_entity.pdbx_description
1 polymer ?
#
loop_
_entity_poly.entity_id
_entity_poly.type
_entity_poly.pdbx_seq_one_letter_code
_entity_poly.pdbx_strand_id
1 'polypeptide(L)' 'MKCYGSRAHGRRLDLGLLALRLGTGGVLAAHGAQKLFGWFGGGGLDATGQAFESMGYAPGKLNALAAGLGEAGGG' A
#
# COMPACT_ATOMS: atom_id res chain seq x y z
N MET A 1 -26.92 23.07 -28.44
CA MET A 1 -25.98 23.89 -27.62
C MET A 1 -25.95 23.30 -26.21
N LYS A 2 -24.89 22.57 -25.81
CA LYS A 2 -24.70 22.12 -24.42
C LYS A 2 -23.58 22.95 -23.81
N CYS A 3 -23.94 23.88 -22.93
CA CYS A 3 -22.99 24.73 -22.21
C CYS A 3 -22.05 23.87 -21.35
N TYR A 4 -20.75 24.06 -21.53
CA TYR A 4 -19.67 23.35 -20.83
C TYR A 4 -19.49 23.89 -19.39
N GLY A 5 -20.56 23.85 -18.59
CA GLY A 5 -20.54 24.30 -17.19
C GLY A 5 -20.09 23.20 -16.24
N SER A 6 -18.85 22.70 -16.32
CA SER A 6 -18.36 21.71 -15.33
C SER A 6 -16.83 21.56 -15.15
N ARG A 7 -16.00 22.49 -15.62
CA ARG A 7 -14.54 22.38 -15.43
C ARG A 7 -14.08 22.53 -13.96
N ALA A 8 -14.82 23.29 -13.14
CA ALA A 8 -14.45 23.52 -11.74
C ALA A 8 -14.84 22.38 -10.79
N HIS A 9 -15.92 21.63 -11.10
CA HIS A 9 -16.30 20.44 -10.33
C HIS A 9 -15.36 19.26 -10.62
N GLY A 10 -14.97 19.08 -11.90
CA GLY A 10 -13.96 18.11 -12.30
C GLY A 10 -12.67 18.29 -11.52
N ARG A 11 -12.07 19.48 -11.53
CA ARG A 11 -10.77 19.72 -10.87
C ARG A 11 -10.73 19.40 -9.38
N ARG A 12 -11.80 19.66 -8.62
CA ARG A 12 -11.87 19.28 -7.19
C ARG A 12 -12.03 17.78 -6.99
N LEU A 13 -12.81 17.12 -7.85
CA LEU A 13 -12.94 15.66 -7.86
C LEU A 13 -11.62 14.99 -8.28
N ASP A 14 -10.95 15.50 -9.31
CA ASP A 14 -9.65 15.01 -9.78
C ASP A 14 -8.60 15.12 -8.68
N LEU A 15 -8.53 16.26 -7.98
CA LEU A 15 -7.65 16.44 -6.82
C LEU A 15 -8.02 15.53 -5.65
N GLY A 16 -9.32 15.31 -5.41
CA GLY A 16 -9.79 14.38 -4.38
C GLY A 16 -9.42 12.93 -4.69
N LEU A 17 -9.57 12.50 -5.94
CA LEU A 17 -9.17 11.17 -6.40
C LEU A 17 -7.65 10.99 -6.36
N LEU A 18 -6.90 12.03 -6.73
CA LEU A 18 -5.44 12.03 -6.61
C LEU A 18 -5.00 11.91 -5.14
N ALA A 19 -5.60 12.69 -4.25
CA ALA A 19 -5.30 12.64 -2.82
C ALA A 19 -5.66 11.25 -2.23
N LEU A 20 -6.79 10.67 -2.63
CA LEU A 20 -7.18 9.33 -2.24
C LEU A 20 -6.18 8.28 -2.71
N ARG A 21 -5.72 8.39 -3.97
CA ARG A 21 -4.71 7.49 -4.56
C ARG A 21 -3.39 7.58 -3.80
N LEU A 22 -2.87 8.79 -3.60
CA LEU A 22 -1.61 9.02 -2.89
C LEU A 22 -1.70 8.61 -1.41
N GLY A 23 -2.82 8.89 -0.75
CA GLY A 23 -3.03 8.48 0.64
C GLY A 23 -3.05 6.97 0.79
N THR A 24 -3.85 6.27 -0.03
CA THR A 24 -3.94 4.80 -0.01
C THR A 24 -2.60 4.17 -0.39
N GLY A 25 -1.96 4.68 -1.45
CA GLY A 25 -0.68 4.19 -1.91
C GLY A 25 0.46 4.40 -0.92
N GLY A 26 0.50 5.58 -0.29
CA GLY A 26 1.49 5.89 0.74
C GLY A 26 1.36 4.99 1.98
N VAL A 27 0.13 4.66 2.40
CA VAL A 27 -0.10 3.73 3.51
C VAL A 27 0.38 2.32 3.16
N LEU A 28 0.05 1.82 1.96
CA LEU A 28 0.52 0.51 1.51
C LEU A 28 2.05 0.47 1.35
N ALA A 29 2.65 1.53 0.83
CA ALA A 29 4.11 1.67 0.72
C ALA A 29 4.81 1.64 2.08
N ALA A 30 4.28 2.39 3.07
CA ALA A 30 4.81 2.38 4.43
C ALA A 30 4.68 1.00 5.08
N HIS A 31 3.55 0.33 4.90
CA HIS A 31 3.30 -0.99 5.47
C HIS A 31 4.14 -2.09 4.79
N GLY A 32 4.30 -2.02 3.47
CA GLY A 32 5.21 -2.88 2.72
C GLY A 32 6.67 -2.67 3.14
N ALA A 33 7.08 -1.42 3.39
CA ALA A 33 8.41 -1.10 3.92
C ALA A 33 8.63 -1.63 5.35
N GLN A 34 7.60 -1.63 6.20
CA GLN A 34 7.63 -2.29 7.52
C GLN A 34 7.87 -3.78 7.40
N LYS A 35 7.20 -4.43 6.43
CA LYS A 35 7.28 -5.88 6.20
C LYS A 35 8.58 -6.31 5.52
N LEU A 36 9.10 -5.55 4.56
CA LEU A 36 10.31 -5.89 3.83
C LEU A 36 11.59 -5.47 4.57
N PHE A 37 11.62 -4.23 5.05
CA PHE A 37 12.85 -3.57 5.52
C PHE A 37 12.84 -3.28 7.02
N GLY A 38 11.71 -3.49 7.71
CA GLY A 38 11.55 -3.08 9.11
C GLY A 38 11.54 -1.56 9.29
N TRP A 39 11.36 -0.81 8.20
CA TRP A 39 11.33 0.64 8.27
C TRP A 39 10.07 1.11 9.03
N PHE A 40 10.07 2.31 9.61
CA PHE A 40 8.99 2.81 10.49
C PHE A 40 8.75 1.96 11.75
N GLY A 41 9.79 1.30 12.27
CA GLY A 41 9.70 0.49 13.49
C GLY A 41 9.02 -0.88 13.28
N GLY A 42 8.95 -1.36 12.03
CA GLY A 42 8.41 -2.67 11.70
C GLY A 42 9.39 -3.81 12.01
N GLY A 43 8.86 -5.03 12.19
CA GLY A 43 9.67 -6.21 12.49
C GLY A 43 10.47 -6.79 11.32
N GLY A 44 10.34 -6.21 10.12
CA GLY A 44 11.06 -6.64 8.92
C GLY A 44 10.63 -8.01 8.42
N LEU A 45 11.38 -8.52 7.45
CA LEU A 45 11.00 -9.71 6.71
C LEU A 45 10.96 -10.97 7.59
N ASP A 46 11.87 -11.08 8.55
CA ASP A 46 11.94 -12.23 9.45
C ASP A 46 10.78 -12.27 10.45
N ALA A 47 10.43 -11.15 11.08
CA ALA A 47 9.28 -11.12 11.99
C ALA A 47 7.96 -11.29 11.23
N THR A 48 7.85 -10.69 10.05
CA THR A 48 6.69 -10.87 9.18
C THR A 48 6.58 -12.33 8.72
N GLY A 49 7.70 -12.96 8.37
CA GLY A 49 7.75 -14.37 8.01
C GLY A 49 7.33 -15.29 9.14
N GLN A 50 7.78 -15.02 10.37
CA GLN A 50 7.33 -15.76 11.56
C GLN A 50 5.84 -15.56 11.84
N ALA A 51 5.30 -14.36 11.60
CA ALA A 51 3.87 -14.11 11.70
C ALA A 51 3.07 -14.93 10.66
N PHE A 52 3.55 -15.02 9.42
CA PHE A 52 2.96 -15.87 8.40
C PHE A 52 3.03 -17.36 8.74
N GLU A 53 4.17 -17.85 9.23
CA GLU A 53 4.30 -19.23 9.73
C GLU A 53 3.34 -19.51 10.90
N SER A 54 3.22 -18.57 11.85
CA SER A 54 2.28 -18.69 12.97
C SER A 54 0.82 -18.73 12.54
N MET A 55 0.49 -18.16 11.38
CA MET A 55 -0.85 -18.24 10.77
C MET A 55 -1.04 -19.51 9.92
N GLY A 56 -0.01 -20.36 9.81
CA GLY A 56 -0.04 -21.60 9.02
C GLY A 56 0.36 -21.43 7.55
N TYR A 57 0.87 -20.25 7.16
CA TYR A 57 1.34 -19.98 5.80
C TYR A 57 2.82 -20.30 5.65
N ALA A 58 3.15 -21.57 5.38
CA ALA A 58 4.50 -22.03 5.09
C ALA A 58 4.78 -22.06 3.56
N PRO A 59 5.94 -21.57 3.06
CA PRO A 59 7.02 -20.92 3.81
C PRO A 59 6.74 -19.43 4.05
N GLY A 60 6.65 -19.05 5.32
CA GLY A 60 6.20 -17.71 5.75
C GLY A 60 7.13 -16.60 5.29
N LYS A 61 8.41 -16.87 5.11
CA LYS A 61 9.38 -15.90 4.58
C LYS A 61 9.10 -15.53 3.12
N LEU A 62 8.65 -16.47 2.28
CA LEU A 62 8.23 -16.15 0.91
C LEU A 62 6.90 -15.40 0.88
N ASN A 63 5.95 -15.80 1.73
CA ASN A 63 4.66 -15.11 1.86
C ASN A 63 4.83 -13.67 2.38
N ALA A 64 5.74 -13.46 3.33
CA ALA A 64 6.12 -12.13 3.82
C ALA A 64 6.75 -11.27 2.73
N LEU A 65 7.59 -11.86 1.88
CA LEU A 65 8.25 -11.18 0.77
C LEU A 65 7.24 -10.81 -0.32
N ALA A 66 6.35 -11.74 -0.67
CA ALA A 66 5.26 -11.49 -1.62
C ALA A 66 4.27 -10.43 -1.13
N ALA A 67 3.86 -10.50 0.14
CA ALA A 67 3.00 -9.50 0.77
C ALA A 67 3.69 -8.12 0.82
N GLY A 68 4.92 -8.07 1.34
CA GLY A 68 5.69 -6.84 1.44
C GLY A 68 5.95 -6.18 0.08
N LEU A 69 6.28 -6.96 -0.96
CA LEU A 69 6.45 -6.44 -2.33
C LEU A 69 5.12 -5.98 -2.95
N GLY A 70 4.03 -6.73 -2.73
CA GLY A 70 2.72 -6.35 -3.23
C GLY A 70 2.20 -5.06 -2.59
N GLU A 71 2.45 -4.89 -1.29
CA GLU A 71 2.07 -3.69 -0.54
C GLU A 71 2.98 -2.51 -0.90
N ALA A 72 4.29 -2.73 -1.01
CA ALA A 72 5.23 -1.67 -1.39
C ALA A 72 5.10 -1.21 -2.86
N GLY A 73 4.82 -2.14 -3.77
CA GLY A 73 4.76 -1.88 -5.22
C GLY A 73 3.37 -1.62 -5.78
N GLY A 74 2.31 -2.00 -5.07
CA GLY A 74 0.91 -1.84 -5.52
C GLY A 74 0.25 -0.52 -5.12
N GLY A 75 0.85 0.20 -4.16
CA GLY A 75 0.41 1.49 -3.66
C GLY A 75 0.53 2.63 -4.67
#